data_AF-A0A935BJ58-F1
#
_entry.id   AF-A0A935BJ58-F1
#
_cell.length_a   1.000
_cell.length_b   1.000
_cell.length_c   1.000
_cell.angle_alpha   90.00
_cell.angle_beta   90.00
_cell.angle_gamma   90.00
#
_symmetry.space_group_name_H-M   'P 1'
#
loop_
_entity.id
_entity.type
_entity.pdbx_description
1 polymer ?
#
loop_
_entity_poly.entity_id
_entity_poly.type
_entity_poly.pdbx_seq_one_letter_code
_entity_poly.pdbx_strand_id
1 'polypeptide(L)'
;MTKNEAIRQIRQAKSAHIRWRALVQAMVAGLESARDKAPVHHKDCDFGQWFHRDCFKIFGHWRLYQDVDYAHELMHEVYALLHRAYRDGDAERAEQLAAHLIGLSHSLLELMALFEEEIITSEIDDFLETP
;
A
#
# COMPACT_ATOMS: atom_id res chain seq x y z
N MET A 1 -12.00 -13.94 9.72
CA MET A 1 -12.23 -12.78 8.85
C MET A 1 -13.29 -13.17 7.85
N THR A 2 -14.31 -12.35 7.64
CA THR A 2 -15.33 -12.56 6.61
C THR A 2 -14.89 -11.94 5.27
N LYS A 3 -15.53 -12.35 4.17
CA LYS A 3 -15.30 -11.76 2.83
C LYS A 3 -15.49 -10.24 2.83
N ASN A 4 -16.56 -9.78 3.48
CA ASN A 4 -16.86 -8.35 3.62
C ASN A 4 -15.80 -7.60 4.43
N GLU A 5 -15.24 -8.23 5.47
CA GLU A 5 -14.12 -7.65 6.22
C GLU A 5 -12.87 -7.52 5.36
N ALA A 6 -12.54 -8.53 4.56
CA ALA A 6 -11.39 -8.49 3.64
C ALA A 6 -11.55 -7.36 2.61
N ILE A 7 -12.70 -7.28 1.94
CA ILE A 7 -13.00 -6.21 0.97
C ILE A 7 -12.90 -4.82 1.62
N ARG A 8 -13.43 -4.67 2.84
CA ARG A 8 -13.36 -3.41 3.58
C ARG A 8 -11.91 -3.00 3.85
N GLN A 9 -11.06 -3.93 4.27
CA GLN A 9 -9.63 -3.66 4.53
C GLN A 9 -8.90 -3.24 3.25
N ILE A 10 -9.15 -3.90 2.12
CA ILE A 10 -8.57 -3.51 0.82
C ILE A 10 -9.00 -2.09 0.42
N ARG A 11 -10.28 -1.74 0.56
CA ARG A 11 -10.77 -0.39 0.25
C ARG A 11 -10.17 0.68 1.16
N GLN A 12 -10.01 0.39 2.44
CA GLN A 12 -9.34 1.28 3.39
C GLN A 12 -7.87 1.49 3.01
N ALA A 13 -7.17 0.41 2.66
CA ALA A 13 -5.77 0.47 2.24
C ALA A 13 -5.60 1.27 0.93
N LYS A 14 -6.45 1.07 -0.08
CA LYS A 14 -6.44 1.89 -1.31
C LYS A 14 -6.64 3.38 -0.99
N SER A 15 -7.59 3.68 -0.11
CA SER A 15 -7.87 5.06 0.31
C SER A 15 -6.68 5.68 1.05
N ALA A 16 -5.99 4.91 1.90
CA ALA A 16 -4.78 5.34 2.59
C ALA A 16 -3.64 5.65 1.62
N HIS A 17 -3.42 4.79 0.62
CA HIS A 17 -2.39 5.00 -0.41
C HIS A 17 -2.67 6.24 -1.27
N ILE A 18 -3.92 6.49 -1.65
CA ILE A 18 -4.30 7.70 -2.39
C ILE A 18 -3.99 8.97 -1.57
N ARG A 19 -4.35 8.97 -0.27
CA ARG A 19 -4.03 10.10 0.62
C ARG A 19 -2.53 10.29 0.77
N TRP A 20 -1.79 9.20 0.96
CA TRP A 20 -0.35 9.25 1.13
C TRP A 20 0.38 9.74 -0.12
N ARG A 21 -0.07 9.35 -1.32
CA ARG A 21 0.43 9.89 -2.58
C ARG A 21 0.30 11.42 -2.64
N ALA A 22 -0.84 11.95 -2.22
CA ALA A 22 -1.06 13.41 -2.17
C ALA A 22 -0.12 14.08 -1.15
N LEU A 23 0.16 13.43 -0.01
CA LEU A 23 1.13 13.92 0.97
C LEU A 23 2.56 13.93 0.40
N VAL A 24 2.97 12.89 -0.34
CA VAL A 24 4.28 12.86 -1.00
C VAL A 24 4.42 14.01 -2.01
N GLN A 25 3.39 14.26 -2.81
CA GLN A 25 3.36 15.39 -3.74
C GLN A 25 3.47 16.74 -3.00
N ALA A 26 2.72 16.90 -1.92
CA ALA A 26 2.79 18.10 -1.09
C ALA A 26 4.17 18.30 -0.43
N MET A 27 4.80 17.21 0.02
CA MET A 27 6.12 17.23 0.65
C MET A 27 7.20 17.72 -0.32
N VAL A 28 7.24 17.21 -1.55
CA VAL A 28 8.23 17.67 -2.55
C VAL A 28 7.93 19.07 -3.10
N ALA A 29 6.68 19.52 -3.02
CA ALA A 29 6.30 20.90 -3.30
C ALA A 29 6.66 21.88 -2.15
N GLY A 30 7.26 21.40 -1.05
CA GLY A 30 7.69 22.23 0.08
C GLY A 30 6.58 22.60 1.06
N LEU A 31 5.43 21.91 1.05
CA LEU A 31 4.33 22.17 1.98
C LEU A 31 4.60 21.54 3.35
N GLU A 32 4.79 22.37 4.39
CA GLU A 32 5.24 21.96 5.73
C GLU A 32 4.30 21.00 6.47
N SER A 33 3.02 20.96 6.10
CA SER A 33 1.97 20.15 6.73
C SER A 33 1.97 18.68 6.28
N ALA A 34 2.76 18.32 5.27
CA ALA A 34 2.81 16.97 4.71
C ALA A 34 3.62 15.96 5.55
N ARG A 35 3.85 16.23 6.84
CA ARG A 35 4.72 15.45 7.73
C ARG A 35 4.14 14.15 8.26
N ASP A 36 2.97 13.72 7.79
CA ASP A 36 2.40 12.44 8.19
C ASP A 36 3.23 11.31 7.56
N LYS A 37 4.11 10.72 8.38
CA LYS A 37 5.11 9.75 7.94
C LYS A 37 4.51 8.36 8.02
N ALA A 38 4.17 7.79 6.86
CA ALA A 38 3.97 6.35 6.77
C ALA A 38 5.24 5.63 7.29
N PRO A 39 5.11 4.42 7.85
CA PRO A 39 6.27 3.64 8.24
C PRO A 39 7.20 3.40 7.04
N VAL A 40 8.51 3.40 7.28
CA VAL A 40 9.50 3.14 6.23
C VAL A 40 9.40 1.69 5.75
N HIS A 41 9.15 0.76 6.67
CA HIS A 41 9.02 -0.65 6.35
C HIS A 41 7.56 -1.01 6.05
N HIS A 42 7.32 -1.70 4.92
CA HIS A 42 5.97 -1.98 4.41
C HIS A 42 5.12 -2.80 5.39
N LYS A 43 5.72 -3.71 6.16
CA LYS A 43 4.98 -4.55 7.14
C LYS A 43 4.54 -3.80 8.40
N ASP A 44 5.04 -2.59 8.60
CA ASP A 44 4.73 -1.80 9.79
C ASP A 44 3.51 -0.91 9.59
N CYS A 45 3.05 -0.70 8.34
CA CYS A 45 1.83 0.06 8.06
C CYS A 45 0.58 -0.79 8.36
N ASP A 46 -0.56 -0.15 8.65
CA ASP A 46 -1.82 -0.84 9.01
C ASP A 46 -2.21 -1.88 7.95
N PHE A 47 -2.02 -1.56 6.67
CA PHE A 47 -2.25 -2.49 5.58
C PHE A 47 -1.29 -3.68 5.65
N GLY A 48 0.02 -3.46 5.75
CA GLY A 48 1.03 -4.52 5.81
C GLY A 48 0.83 -5.46 7.01
N GLN A 49 0.52 -4.90 8.18
CA GLN A 49 0.24 -5.70 9.38
C GLN A 49 -0.96 -6.63 9.18
N TRP A 50 -2.05 -6.12 8.57
CA TRP A 50 -3.20 -6.95 8.24
C TRP A 50 -2.89 -7.96 7.11
N PHE A 51 -2.16 -7.52 6.08
CA PHE A 51 -1.87 -8.29 4.88
C PHE A 51 -1.05 -9.56 5.21
N HIS A 52 0.02 -9.41 5.99
CA HIS A 52 0.86 -10.54 6.37
C HIS A 52 0.31 -11.40 7.51
N ARG A 53 -0.76 -10.97 8.20
CA ARG A 53 -1.36 -11.73 9.30
C ARG A 53 -2.63 -12.43 8.86
N ASP A 54 -3.69 -11.68 8.64
CA ASP A 54 -5.03 -12.25 8.46
C ASP A 54 -5.35 -12.50 6.99
N CYS A 55 -4.87 -11.64 6.08
CA CYS A 55 -5.00 -11.85 4.64
C CYS A 55 -4.18 -13.07 4.18
N PHE A 56 -2.92 -13.19 4.63
CA PHE A 56 -2.02 -14.30 4.29
C PHE A 56 -2.62 -15.69 4.56
N LYS A 57 -3.33 -15.87 5.68
CA LYS A 57 -3.92 -17.16 6.05
C LYS A 57 -4.92 -17.69 5.03
N ILE A 58 -5.62 -16.79 4.34
CA ILE A 58 -6.67 -17.14 3.37
C ILE A 58 -6.11 -17.06 1.95
N PHE A 59 -5.41 -15.98 1.62
CA PHE A 59 -5.03 -15.67 0.23
C PHE A 59 -3.53 -15.79 -0.06
N GLY A 60 -2.70 -16.17 0.91
CA GLY A 60 -1.23 -16.20 0.74
C GLY A 60 -0.73 -17.13 -0.37
N HIS A 61 -1.57 -18.10 -0.77
CA HIS A 61 -1.31 -19.00 -1.89
C HIS A 61 -1.66 -18.39 -3.26
N TRP A 62 -2.38 -17.27 -3.30
CA TRP A 62 -2.76 -16.62 -4.55
C TRP A 62 -1.57 -15.89 -5.16
N ARG A 63 -1.41 -16.03 -6.47
CA ARG A 63 -0.39 -15.28 -7.20
C ARG A 63 -0.59 -13.78 -7.03
N LEU A 64 -1.84 -13.33 -7.09
CA LEU A 64 -2.20 -11.92 -6.96
C LEU A 64 -1.88 -11.35 -5.56
N TYR A 65 -1.95 -12.16 -4.50
CA TYR A 65 -1.48 -11.75 -3.17
C TYR A 65 0.02 -11.43 -3.20
N GLN A 66 0.83 -12.30 -3.83
CA GLN A 66 2.28 -12.13 -3.92
C GLN A 66 2.65 -10.91 -4.76
N ASP A 67 1.93 -10.67 -5.87
CA ASP A 67 2.17 -9.51 -6.73
C ASP A 67 1.81 -8.20 -6.01
N VAL A 68 0.73 -8.17 -5.22
CA VAL A 68 0.39 -7.01 -4.35
C VAL A 68 1.46 -6.80 -3.28
N ASP A 69 1.94 -7.87 -2.63
CA ASP A 69 2.98 -7.80 -1.60
C ASP A 69 4.27 -7.18 -2.14
N TYR A 70 4.72 -7.68 -3.28
CA TYR A 70 5.93 -7.21 -3.95
C TYR A 70 5.82 -5.75 -4.39
N ALA A 71 4.68 -5.36 -4.99
CA ALA A 71 4.46 -3.96 -5.39
C ALA A 71 4.41 -3.02 -4.17
N HIS A 72 3.82 -3.48 -3.06
CA HIS A 72 3.78 -2.74 -1.80
C HIS A 72 5.17 -2.57 -1.17
N GLU A 73 5.99 -3.63 -1.16
CA GLU A 73 7.38 -3.58 -0.71
C GLU A 73 8.20 -2.57 -1.52
N LEU A 74 8.22 -2.69 -2.85
CA LEU A 74 8.95 -1.78 -3.74
C LEU A 74 8.60 -0.31 -3.51
N MET A 75 7.31 -0.02 -3.34
CA MET A 75 6.84 1.34 -3.09
C MET A 75 7.41 1.90 -1.78
N HIS A 76 7.44 1.10 -0.71
CA HIS A 76 8.03 1.48 0.58
C HIS A 76 9.57 1.61 0.51
N GLU A 77 10.25 0.80 -0.29
CA GLU A 77 11.69 0.95 -0.53
C GLU A 77 12.02 2.31 -1.17
N VAL A 78 11.26 2.70 -2.20
CA VAL A 78 11.42 4.02 -2.84
C VAL A 78 11.08 5.14 -1.85
N TYR A 79 10.06 4.96 -1.01
CA TYR A 79 9.75 5.92 0.05
C TYR A 79 10.90 6.08 1.06
N ALA A 80 11.57 4.99 1.42
CA ALA A 80 12.73 5.03 2.31
C ALA A 80 13.89 5.87 1.72
N LEU A 81 14.06 5.82 0.40
CA LEU A 81 15.03 6.65 -0.32
C LEU A 81 14.57 8.11 -0.37
N LEU A 82 13.29 8.35 -0.66
CA LEU A 82 12.70 9.69 -0.71
C LEU A 82 12.84 10.40 0.63
N HIS A 83 12.53 9.70 1.73
CA HIS A 83 12.65 10.23 3.08
C HIS A 83 14.08 10.66 3.40
N ARG A 84 15.08 9.86 2.97
CA ARG A 84 16.49 10.20 3.13
C ARG A 84 16.87 11.43 2.32
N ALA A 85 16.55 11.46 1.02
CA ALA A 85 16.83 12.61 0.16
C ALA A 85 16.21 13.90 0.72
N TYR A 86 14.96 13.84 1.21
CA TYR A 86 14.30 14.98 1.84
C TYR A 86 15.02 15.46 3.12
N ARG A 87 15.46 14.54 4.00
CA ARG A 87 16.22 14.91 5.21
C ARG A 87 17.59 15.51 4.88
N ASP A 88 18.22 15.02 3.81
CA ASP A 88 19.56 15.46 3.39
C ASP A 88 19.49 16.79 2.61
N GLY A 89 18.28 17.31 2.35
CA GLY A 89 18.06 18.56 1.60
C GLY A 89 18.26 18.41 0.08
N ASP A 90 18.34 17.18 -0.42
CA ASP A 90 18.52 16.86 -1.83
C ASP A 90 17.17 16.92 -2.56
N ALA A 91 16.74 18.13 -2.89
CA ALA A 91 15.44 18.42 -3.48
C ALA A 91 15.26 17.77 -4.86
N GLU A 92 16.31 17.77 -5.70
CA GLU A 92 16.27 17.18 -7.05
C GLU A 92 16.04 15.66 -6.96
N ARG A 93 16.80 14.98 -6.10
CA ARG A 93 16.63 13.55 -5.89
C ARG A 93 15.28 13.22 -5.26
N ALA A 94 14.80 14.05 -4.32
CA ALA A 94 13.48 13.87 -3.72
C ALA A 94 12.38 13.98 -4.78
N GLU A 95 12.45 14.92 -5.71
CA GLU A 95 11.48 15.07 -6.79
C GLU A 95 11.46 13.85 -7.72
N GLN A 96 12.63 13.36 -8.14
CA GLN A 96 12.76 12.15 -8.97
C GLN A 96 12.17 10.91 -8.27
N LEU A 97 12.51 10.71 -7.00
CA LEU A 97 12.00 9.58 -6.21
C LEU A 97 10.49 9.68 -5.97
N ALA A 98 9.95 10.88 -5.76
CA ALA A 98 8.52 11.09 -5.62
C ALA A 98 7.77 10.75 -6.92
N ALA A 99 8.28 11.17 -8.08
CA ALA A 99 7.69 10.80 -9.37
C ALA A 99 7.68 9.28 -9.57
N HIS A 100 8.78 8.59 -9.23
CA HIS A 100 8.84 7.13 -9.30
C HIS A 100 7.85 6.45 -8.33
N LEU A 101 7.79 6.92 -7.08
CA LEU A 101 6.86 6.42 -6.07
C LEU A 101 5.39 6.59 -6.49
N ILE A 102 5.05 7.72 -7.12
CA ILE A 102 3.71 7.96 -7.67
C ILE A 102 3.36 6.92 -8.74
N GLY A 103 4.29 6.61 -9.64
CA GLY A 103 4.12 5.55 -10.64
C GLY A 103 3.86 4.19 -10.00
N LEU A 104 4.71 3.78 -9.03
CA LEU A 104 4.53 2.53 -8.29
C LEU A 104 3.20 2.47 -7.53
N SER A 105 2.79 3.60 -6.93
CA SER A 105 1.52 3.72 -6.23
C SER A 105 0.32 3.49 -7.16
N HIS A 106 0.39 3.93 -8.42
CA HIS A 106 -0.67 3.66 -9.40
C HIS A 106 -0.78 2.16 -9.70
N SER A 107 0.35 1.51 -9.99
CA SER A 107 0.39 0.07 -10.26
C SER A 107 -0.07 -0.76 -9.07
N LEU A 108 0.29 -0.36 -7.84
CA LEU A 108 -0.19 -1.01 -6.62
C LEU A 108 -1.71 -0.89 -6.48
N LEU A 109 -2.28 0.31 -6.72
CA LEU A 109 -3.73 0.51 -6.64
C LEU A 109 -4.50 -0.33 -7.67
N GLU A 110 -3.94 -0.54 -8.87
CA GLU A 110 -4.50 -1.42 -9.89
C GLU A 110 -4.46 -2.88 -9.44
N LEU A 111 -3.33 -3.36 -8.91
CA LEU A 111 -3.22 -4.72 -8.36
C LEU A 111 -4.18 -4.95 -7.19
N MET A 112 -4.34 -3.96 -6.31
CA MET A 112 -5.31 -4.02 -5.21
C MET A 112 -6.76 -4.03 -5.71
N ALA A 113 -7.06 -3.38 -6.83
CA ALA A 113 -8.38 -3.43 -7.45
C ALA A 113 -8.67 -4.81 -8.03
N LEU A 114 -7.72 -5.40 -8.75
CA LEU A 114 -7.81 -6.78 -9.23
C LEU A 114 -7.96 -7.76 -8.06
N PHE A 115 -7.20 -7.56 -6.99
CA PHE A 115 -7.28 -8.43 -5.81
C PHE A 115 -8.63 -8.33 -5.11
N GLU A 116 -9.22 -7.14 -5.02
CA GLU A 116 -10.60 -6.98 -4.55
C GLU A 116 -11.60 -7.73 -5.43
N GLU A 117 -11.48 -7.60 -6.76
CA GLU A 117 -12.37 -8.28 -7.71
C GLU A 117 -12.27 -9.80 -7.58
N GLU A 118 -11.06 -10.34 -7.50
CA GLU A 118 -10.83 -11.79 -7.29
C GLU A 118 -11.43 -12.27 -5.96
N ILE A 119 -11.31 -11.49 -4.88
CA ILE A 119 -11.99 -11.81 -3.62
C ILE A 119 -13.51 -11.84 -3.83
N ILE A 120 -14.08 -10.86 -4.52
CA ILE A 120 -15.52 -10.75 -4.79
C ILE A 120 -16.04 -11.94 -5.61
N THR A 121 -15.30 -12.38 -6.62
CA THR A 121 -15.73 -13.48 -7.50
C THR A 121 -15.42 -14.86 -6.94
N SER A 122 -14.46 -14.97 -6.01
CA SER A 122 -14.09 -16.25 -5.41
C SER A 122 -15.21 -16.87 -4.58
N GLU A 123 -15.36 -18.19 -4.71
CA GLU A 123 -16.24 -19.06 -3.91
C GLU A 123 -15.51 -19.59 -2.65
N ILE A 124 -14.53 -18.85 -2.11
CA ILE A 124 -13.78 -19.32 -0.93
C ILE A 124 -14.73 -19.55 0.26
N ASP A 125 -14.86 -20.80 0.68
CA ASP A 125 -15.59 -21.23 1.88
C ASP A 125 -14.80 -21.00 3.20
N ASP A 126 -13.52 -20.61 3.12
CA ASP A 126 -12.63 -20.39 4.28
C ASP A 126 -12.90 -19.08 5.05
N PHE A 127 -13.88 -18.29 4.63
CA PHE A 127 -14.35 -17.18 5.45
C PHE A 127 -15.18 -17.72 6.61
N LEU A 128 -14.87 -17.27 7.84
CA LEU A 128 -15.68 -17.64 8.99
C LEU A 128 -17.13 -17.21 8.75
N GLU A 129 -18.06 -18.17 8.62
CA GLU A 129 -19.48 -17.91 8.71
C GLU A 129 -19.74 -17.30 10.09
N THR A 130 -20.15 -16.04 10.13
CA THR A 130 -20.65 -15.44 11.37
C THR A 130 -22.01 -16.05 11.69
N PRO A 131 -22.28 -16.48 12.94
CA PRO A 131 -23.61 -16.89 13.36
C PRO A 131 -24.61 -15.72 13.33
#